data_AF-A0A961TS73-F1
#
_entry.id   AF-A0A961TS73-F1
#
_cell.length_a   1.000
_cell.length_b   1.000
_cell.length_c   1.000
_cell.angle_alpha   90.00
_cell.angle_beta   90.00
_cell.angle_gamma   90.00
#
_symmetry.space_group_name_H-M   'P 1'
#
loop_
_entity.id
_entity.type
_entity.pdbx_description
1 polymer ?
#
loop_
_entity_poly.entity_id
_entity_poly.type
_entity_poly.pdbx_seq_one_letter_code
_entity_poly.pdbx_strand_id
1 'polypeptide(L)' 'MEVDRRIADVTQRLIDRSRPTRERYLERIADQAGKGPHRAVLSCGNLAHGFAACGVSDKQALSGETAPNLGIVT' A
#
# COMPACT_ATOMS: atom_id res chain seq x y z
N MET A 1 28.22 -4.91 -3.11
CA MET A 1 27.87 -3.72 -3.91
C MET A 1 28.21 -2.51 -3.08
N GLU A 2 29.13 -1.68 -3.55
CA GLU A 2 29.42 -0.39 -2.92
C GLU A 2 28.40 0.63 -3.45
N VAL A 3 27.71 1.34 -2.55
CA VAL A 3 26.74 2.36 -2.91
C VAL A 3 27.49 3.68 -3.14
N ASP A 4 27.19 4.36 -4.24
CA ASP A 4 27.72 5.69 -4.54
C ASP A 4 27.50 6.65 -3.35
N ARG A 5 28.56 7.35 -2.93
CA ARG A 5 28.54 8.24 -1.76
C ARG A 5 27.43 9.28 -1.81
N ARG A 6 27.15 9.84 -2.98
CA ARG A 6 26.09 10.84 -3.15
C ARG A 6 24.71 10.22 -2.93
N ILE A 7 24.50 8.98 -3.38
CA ILE A 7 23.25 8.26 -3.12
C ILE A 7 23.10 8.04 -1.62
N ALA A 8 24.15 7.58 -0.93
CA ALA A 8 24.12 7.38 0.52
C ALA A 8 23.77 8.68 1.28
N ASP A 9 24.40 9.80 0.93
CA ASP A 9 24.16 11.10 1.57
C ASP A 9 22.71 11.58 1.37
N VAL A 10 22.19 11.44 0.14
CA VAL A 10 20.79 11.80 -0.16
C VAL A 10 19.82 10.90 0.59
N THR A 11 20.06 9.60 0.62
CA THR A 11 19.23 8.63 1.35
C THR A 11 19.21 8.96 2.84
N GLN A 12 20.36 9.24 3.45
CA GLN A 12 20.42 9.61 4.87
C GLN A 12 19.62 10.88 5.16
N ARG A 13 19.78 11.92 4.33
CA ARG A 13 19.01 13.17 4.47
C ARG A 13 17.50 12.94 4.34
N LEU A 14 17.07 12.03 3.45
CA LEU A 14 15.66 11.69 3.30
C LEU A 14 15.13 10.93 4.52
N ILE A 15 15.90 9.98 5.07
CA ILE A 15 15.56 9.26 6.29
C ILE A 15 15.34 10.25 7.43
N ASP A 16 16.29 11.15 7.67
CA ASP A 16 16.20 12.10 8.78
C ASP A 16 15.06 13.11 8.61
N ARG A 17 14.88 13.64 7.40
CA ARG A 17 13.77 14.57 7.10
C ARG A 17 12.40 13.91 7.24
N SER A 18 12.27 12.64 6.87
CA SER A 18 10.97 11.95 6.84
C SER A 18 10.64 11.18 8.11
N ARG A 19 11.57 11.06 9.07
CA ARG A 19 11.41 10.26 10.29
C ARG A 19 10.04 10.45 10.98
N PRO A 20 9.57 11.68 11.31
CA PRO A 20 8.31 11.84 12.03
C PRO A 20 7.08 11.41 11.22
N THR A 21 7.08 11.67 9.90
CA THR A 21 5.94 11.30 9.05
C THR A 21 5.96 9.82 8.70
N ARG A 22 7.15 9.22 8.56
CA ARG A 22 7.33 7.80 8.29
C ARG A 22 6.92 6.95 9.49
N GLU A 23 7.28 7.35 10.71
CA GLU A 23 6.84 6.67 11.94
C GLU A 23 5.32 6.62 12.04
N ARG A 24 4.66 7.78 11.89
CA ARG A 24 3.18 7.85 11.88
C ARG A 24 2.56 7.01 10.77
N TYR A 25 3.18 6.95 9.60
CA TYR A 25 2.70 6.09 8.51
C TYR A 25 2.80 4.61 8.90
N LEU A 26 3.94 4.18 9.44
CA LEU A 26 4.17 2.79 9.84
C LEU A 26 3.23 2.35 10.97
N GLU A 27 2.97 3.21 11.96
CA GLU A 27 1.95 2.97 13.00
C GLU A 27 0.57 2.71 12.39
N ARG A 28 0.15 3.56 11.45
CA ARG A 28 -1.13 3.36 10.76
C ARG A 28 -1.18 2.05 9.98
N ILE A 29 -0.10 1.66 9.32
CA ILE A 29 -0.04 0.39 8.59
C ILE A 29 -0.13 -0.79 9.56
N ALA A 30 0.60 -0.74 10.69
CA ALA A 30 0.53 -1.77 11.73
C ALA A 30 -0.90 -1.92 12.28
N ASP A 31 -1.56 -0.80 12.60
CA ASP A 31 -2.94 -0.76 13.09
C ASP A 31 -3.97 -1.31 12.09
N GLN A 32 -3.68 -1.24 10.79
CA GLN A 32 -4.59 -1.68 9.73
C GLN A 32 -4.32 -3.12 9.26
N ALA A 33 -3.09 -3.62 9.44
CA ALA A 33 -2.70 -4.96 8.98
C ALA A 33 -3.61 -6.09 9.52
N GLY A 34 -4.10 -5.95 10.76
CA GLY A 34 -5.01 -6.92 11.39
C GLY A 34 -6.50 -6.74 11.06
N LYS A 35 -6.90 -5.64 10.40
CA LYS A 35 -8.32 -5.31 10.16
C LYS A 35 -8.85 -5.83 8.83
N GLY A 36 -7.96 -6.32 7.97
CA GLY A 36 -8.31 -6.79 6.63
C GLY A 36 -8.76 -5.66 5.69
N PRO A 37 -9.12 -6.00 4.44
CA PRO A 37 -9.54 -5.00 3.45
C PRO A 37 -10.93 -4.44 3.78
N HIS A 38 -11.05 -3.11 3.85
CA HIS A 38 -12.30 -2.38 4.08
C HIS A 38 -13.26 -2.38 2.86
N ARG A 39 -13.35 -3.47 2.10
CA ARG A 39 -14.18 -3.56 0.88
C ARG A 39 -15.66 -3.80 1.17
N ALA A 40 -15.98 -4.43 2.31
CA ALA A 40 -17.36 -4.75 2.70
C ALA A 40 -18.27 -3.51 2.87
N VAL A 41 -17.69 -2.33 3.08
CA VAL A 41 -18.46 -1.07 3.23
C VAL A 41 -18.71 -0.36 1.90
N LEU A 42 -18.15 -0.85 0.79
CA LEU A 42 -18.34 -0.26 -0.54
C LEU A 42 -19.64 -0.74 -1.18
N SER A 43 -20.28 0.12 -1.98
CA SER A 43 -21.44 -0.28 -2.79
C SER A 43 -21.03 -1.26 -3.87
N CYS A 44 -21.96 -2.10 -4.33
CA CYS A 44 -21.72 -3.08 -5.40
C CYS A 44 -21.19 -2.41 -6.68
N GLY A 45 -21.64 -1.18 -6.99
CA GLY A 45 -21.14 -0.40 -8.12
C GLY A 45 -19.67 -0.03 -8.00
N ASN A 46 -19.23 0.40 -6.80
CA ASN A 46 -17.84 0.76 -6.55
C ASN A 46 -16.91 -0.47 -6.63
N LEU A 47 -17.37 -1.62 -6.12
CA LEU A 47 -16.63 -2.88 -6.22
C LEU A 47 -16.52 -3.33 -7.69
N ALA A 48 -17.64 -3.33 -8.43
CA ALA A 48 -17.66 -3.73 -9.83
C ALA A 48 -16.74 -2.85 -10.69
N HIS A 49 -16.75 -1.53 -10.48
CA HIS A 49 -15.90 -0.61 -11.21
C HIS A 49 -14.41 -0.82 -10.88
N GLY A 50 -14.07 -0.94 -9.60
CA GLY A 50 -12.69 -1.15 -9.15
C GLY A 50 -12.08 -2.45 -9.67
N PHE A 51 -12.89 -3.50 -9.84
CA PHE A 51 -12.41 -4.80 -10.34
C PHE A 51 -12.46 -4.91 -11.87
N ALA A 52 -13.12 -4.00 -12.58
CA ALA A 52 -13.36 -4.12 -14.02
C ALA A 52 -12.07 -4.21 -14.83
N ALA A 53 -11.06 -3.42 -14.45
CA ALA A 53 -9.75 -3.33 -15.11
C ALA A 53 -8.81 -4.50 -14.79
N CYS A 54 -9.17 -5.36 -13.83
CA CYS A 54 -8.34 -6.47 -13.38
C CYS A 54 -8.40 -7.66 -14.34
N GLY A 55 -7.31 -8.44 -14.39
CA GLY A 55 -7.26 -9.73 -15.07
C GLY A 55 -8.17 -10.78 -14.41
N VAL A 56 -8.36 -11.94 -15.06
CA VAL A 56 -9.26 -13.00 -14.56
C VAL A 56 -8.82 -13.52 -13.19
N SER A 57 -7.51 -13.75 -13.00
CA SER A 57 -6.93 -14.17 -11.72
C SER A 57 -7.15 -13.14 -10.62
N ASP A 58 -6.94 -11.87 -10.94
CA ASP A 58 -7.05 -10.77 -10.00
C ASP A 58 -8.52 -10.56 -9.60
N LYS A 59 -9.46 -10.68 -10.54
CA LYS A 59 -10.90 -10.64 -10.26
C LYS A 59 -11.32 -11.75 -9.30
N GLN A 60 -10.84 -12.97 -9.50
CA GLN A 60 -11.10 -14.08 -8.57
C GLN A 60 -10.53 -13.80 -7.18
N ALA A 61 -9.27 -13.38 -7.09
CA ALA A 61 -8.63 -13.03 -5.82
C ALA A 61 -9.36 -11.87 -5.11
N LEU A 62 -9.78 -10.85 -5.86
CA LEU A 62 -10.49 -9.69 -5.34
C LEU A 62 -11.94 -10.00 -4.97
N SER A 63 -12.59 -10.99 -5.59
CA SER A 63 -13.93 -11.44 -5.20
C SER A 63 -13.95 -12.18 -3.86
N GLY A 64 -12.80 -12.71 -3.43
CA GLY A 64 -12.61 -13.31 -2.10
C GLY A 64 -12.30 -12.26 -1.01
N GLU A 65 -12.23 -12.72 0.24
CA GLU A 65 -12.18 -11.84 1.42
C GLU A 65 -10.77 -11.32 1.77
N THR A 66 -9.71 -12.01 1.37
CA THR A 66 -8.38 -11.86 2.01
C THR A 66 -7.32 -11.16 1.17
N ALA A 67 -7.59 -10.79 -0.09
CA ALA A 67 -6.61 -10.09 -0.92
C ALA A 67 -6.34 -8.66 -0.40
N PRO A 68 -5.08 -8.31 -0.05
CA PRO A 68 -4.74 -6.95 0.37
C PRO A 68 -4.73 -5.99 -0.83
N ASN A 69 -5.12 -4.74 -0.60
CA ASN A 69 -4.99 -3.67 -1.59
C ASN A 69 -3.73 -2.85 -1.29
N LEU A 70 -2.74 -2.91 -2.17
CA LEU A 70 -1.53 -2.07 -2.07
C LEU A 70 -1.58 -0.96 -3.11
N GLY A 71 -1.78 0.27 -2.65
CA GLY A 71 -1.60 1.46 -3.49
C GLY A 71 -0.14 1.89 -3.50
N ILE A 72 0.48 1.97 -4.68
CA ILE A 72 1.80 2.58 -4.84
C ILE A 72 1.57 4.02 -5.31
N VAL A 73 1.96 5.00 -4.48
CA VAL A 73 1.99 6.41 -4.87
C VAL A 73 3.36 6.67 -5.47
N THR A 74 3.40 6.94 -6.78
CA THR A 74 4.60 7.32 -7.53
C THR A 74 4.76 8.82 -7.58
#